data_AF-A0A351FUZ4-F1
#
_entry.id   AF-A0A351FUZ4-F1
#
_cell.length_a   1.000
_cell.length_b   1.000
_cell.length_c   1.000
_cell.angle_alpha   90.00
_cell.angle_beta   90.00
_cell.angle_gamma   90.00
#
_symmetry.space_group_name_H-M   'P 1'
#
loop_
_entity.id
_entity.type
_entity.pdbx_description
1 polymer ?
#
loop_
_entity_poly.entity_id
_entity_poly.type
_entity_poly.pdbx_seq_one_letter_code
_entity_poly.pdbx_strand_id
1 'polypeptide(L)' 'MQEKLRNYFDQQLEIVLQQVPQQVRDLLDEVPLYVEDFPSTHILERLGIHDRSRLCGLYTGIPLTHRQVEQ' A
#
# COMPACT_ATOMS: atom_id res chain seq x y z
N MET A 1 4.37 -15.54 -1.13
CA MET A 1 4.73 -15.76 0.30
C MET A 1 4.12 -17.07 0.79
N GLN A 2 4.60 -17.65 1.92
CA GLN A 2 3.88 -18.75 2.57
C GLN A 2 2.54 -18.25 3.12
N GLU A 3 1.44 -18.95 2.87
CA GLU A 3 0.08 -18.54 3.23
C GLU A 3 -0.09 -18.18 4.71
N LYS A 4 0.48 -18.99 5.61
CA LYS A 4 0.44 -18.73 7.06
C LYS A 4 1.06 -17.38 7.44
N LEU A 5 2.16 -17.01 6.79
CA LEU A 5 2.84 -15.74 7.08
C LEU A 5 2.02 -14.55 6.58
N ARG A 6 1.33 -14.71 5.44
CA ARG A 6 0.40 -13.68 4.91
C ARG A 6 -0.75 -13.45 5.87
N ASN A 7 -1.43 -14.52 6.29
CA ASN A 7 -2.53 -14.42 7.23
C ASN A 7 -2.09 -13.79 8.56
N TYR A 8 -0.89 -14.13 9.03
CA TYR A 8 -0.31 -13.49 10.22
C TYR A 8 -0.08 -11.99 10.01
N PHE A 9 0.51 -11.59 8.88
CA PHE A 9 0.70 -10.17 8.54
C PHE A 9 -0.62 -9.41 8.49
N ASP A 10 -1.63 -9.96 7.83
CA ASP A 10 -2.96 -9.34 7.70
C ASP A 10 -3.62 -9.14 9.08
N GLN A 11 -3.50 -10.13 9.97
CA GLN A 11 -3.96 -9.99 11.36
C GLN A 11 -3.22 -8.89 12.13
N GLN A 12 -1.90 -8.75 11.95
CA GLN A 12 -1.14 -7.70 12.61
C GLN A 12 -1.49 -6.32 12.06
N LEU A 13 -1.68 -6.21 10.74
CA LEU A 13 -2.05 -4.97 10.08
C LEU A 13 -3.38 -4.45 10.62
N GLU A 14 -4.40 -5.31 10.73
CA GLU A 14 -5.71 -4.94 11.25
C GLU A 14 -5.63 -4.37 12.68
N ILE A 15 -4.85 -5.01 13.56
CA ILE A 15 -4.62 -4.53 14.93
C ILE A 15 -3.99 -3.13 14.95
N VAL A 16 -3.04 -2.87 14.04
CA VAL A 16 -2.38 -1.57 13.94
C VAL A 16 -3.32 -0.51 13.36
N LEU A 17 -4.10 -0.84 12.32
CA LEU A 17 -5.07 0.09 11.72
C LEU A 17 -6.11 0.58 12.73
N GLN A 18 -6.53 -0.28 13.65
CA GLN A 18 -7.45 0.10 14.74
C GLN A 18 -6.84 1.09 15.75
N GLN A 19 -5.51 1.20 15.82
CA GLN A 19 -4.79 2.12 16.70
C GLN A 19 -4.41 3.44 16.00
N VAL A 20 -4.44 3.47 14.68
CA VAL A 20 -4.17 4.68 13.88
C VAL A 20 -5.23 5.76 14.18
N PRO A 21 -4.87 7.05 14.27
CA PRO A 21 -5.85 8.11 14.54
C PRO A 21 -7.03 8.10 13.56
N GLN A 22 -8.24 8.41 14.06
CA GLN A 22 -9.47 8.38 13.24
C GLN A 22 -9.33 9.17 11.94
N GLN A 23 -8.76 10.37 12.00
CA GLN A 23 -8.54 11.22 10.83
C GLN A 23 -7.71 10.56 9.72
N VAL A 24 -6.77 9.67 10.10
CA VAL A 24 -5.96 8.92 9.13
C VAL A 24 -6.75 7.73 8.59
N ARG A 25 -7.59 7.07 9.40
CA ARG A 25 -8.50 6.03 8.92
C ARG A 25 -9.50 6.58 7.91
N ASP A 26 -10.07 7.76 8.18
CA ASP A 26 -10.99 8.44 7.26
C ASP A 26 -10.32 8.71 5.90
N LEU A 27 -9.01 9.02 5.89
CA LEU A 27 -8.25 9.21 4.65
C LEU A 27 -8.04 7.89 3.88
N LEU A 28 -7.96 6.76 4.56
CA LEU A 28 -7.81 5.44 3.92
C LEU A 28 -9.09 5.00 3.18
N ASP A 29 -10.25 5.56 3.54
CA ASP A 29 -11.49 5.36 2.78
C ASP A 29 -11.46 6.07 1.42
N GLU A 30 -10.72 7.18 1.30
CA GLU A 30 -10.53 7.93 0.05
C GLU A 30 -9.29 7.47 -0.74
N VAL A 31 -8.27 6.97 -0.03
CA VAL A 31 -6.98 6.54 -0.58
C VAL A 31 -6.76 5.06 -0.24
N PRO A 32 -7.03 4.14 -1.18
CA PRO A 32 -6.95 2.72 -0.89
C PRO A 32 -5.51 2.31 -0.55
N LEU A 33 -5.37 1.55 0.54
CA LEU A 33 -4.14 0.89 0.93
C LEU A 33 -4.10 -0.52 0.34
N TYR A 34 -3.09 -0.80 -0.49
CA TYR A 34 -2.83 -2.13 -1.02
C TYR A 34 -1.63 -2.78 -0.34
N VAL A 35 -1.75 -4.07 -0.01
CA VAL A 35 -0.68 -4.87 0.59
C VAL A 35 -0.19 -5.89 -0.42
N GLU A 36 1.05 -5.72 -0.87
CA GLU A 36 1.74 -6.65 -1.76
C GLU A 36 2.89 -7.35 -1.02
N ASP A 37 3.26 -8.57 -1.43
CA ASP A 37 4.43 -9.26 -0.86
C ASP A 37 5.72 -8.50 -1.13
N PHE A 38 5.84 -7.96 -2.36
CA PHE A 38 6.96 -7.16 -2.84
C PHE A 38 6.47 -6.23 -3.95
N PRO A 39 7.12 -5.06 -4.11
CA PRO A 39 6.80 -4.18 -5.23
C PRO A 39 7.11 -4.84 -6.58
N SER A 40 6.35 -4.46 -7.60
CA SER A 40 6.61 -4.90 -8.98
C SER A 40 7.99 -4.42 -9.50
N THR A 41 8.56 -5.16 -10.45
CA THR A 41 9.85 -4.81 -11.07
C THR A 41 9.83 -3.42 -11.69
N HIS A 42 8.74 -3.04 -12.37
CA HIS A 42 8.59 -1.71 -12.95
C HIS A 42 8.65 -0.59 -11.90
N ILE A 43 8.06 -0.81 -10.71
CA ILE A 43 8.16 0.15 -9.60
C ILE A 43 9.60 0.28 -9.11
N LEU A 44 10.29 -0.84 -8.94
CA LEU A 44 11.69 -0.88 -8.48
C LEU A 44 12.63 -0.16 -9.45
N GLU A 45 12.49 -0.43 -10.75
CA GLU A 45 13.26 0.22 -11.81
C GLU A 45 13.01 1.73 -11.84
N ARG A 46 11.73 2.15 -11.80
CA ARG A 46 11.35 3.57 -11.78
C ARG A 46 11.93 4.32 -10.58
N LEU A 47 12.08 3.66 -9.44
CA LEU A 47 12.62 4.24 -8.21
C LEU A 47 14.13 4.04 -8.04
N GLY A 48 14.79 3.31 -8.96
CA GLY A 48 16.21 2.99 -8.85
C GLY A 48 16.55 2.12 -7.63
N ILE A 49 15.62 1.29 -7.17
CA ILE A 49 15.79 0.44 -5.99
C ILE A 49 16.24 -0.96 -6.44
N HIS A 50 17.46 -1.33 -6.08
CA HIS A 50 18.02 -2.65 -6.44
C HIS A 50 17.66 -3.77 -5.45
N ASP A 51 17.36 -3.41 -4.20
CA ASP A 51 16.93 -4.35 -3.17
C ASP A 51 15.46 -4.14 -2.83
N ARG A 52 14.62 -5.09 -3.29
CA ARG A 52 13.16 -5.06 -3.10
C ARG A 52 12.72 -5.03 -1.63
N SER A 53 13.58 -5.44 -0.69
CA SER A 53 13.28 -5.42 0.74
C SER A 53 13.39 -4.03 1.37
N ARG A 54 13.98 -3.06 0.66
CA ARG A 54 14.16 -1.69 1.16
C ARG A 54 12.95 -0.78 0.96
N LEU A 55 11.94 -1.22 0.22
CA LEU A 55 10.71 -0.44 0.00
C LEU A 55 9.58 -1.00 0.88
N CYS A 56 9.29 -0.31 1.99
CA CYS A 56 8.24 -0.71 2.93
C CYS A 56 6.87 -0.10 2.61
N GLY A 57 6.79 0.84 1.68
CA GLY A 57 5.56 1.50 1.31
C GLY A 57 5.77 2.47 0.16
N LEU A 58 4.74 2.63 -0.66
CA LEU A 58 4.74 3.55 -1.79
C LEU A 58 3.40 4.27 -1.84
N TYR A 59 3.42 5.58 -1.72
CA TYR A 59 2.25 6.41 -2.01
C TYR A 59 2.26 6.78 -3.50
N THR A 60 1.19 6.47 -4.21
CA THR A 60 0.99 6.89 -5.60
C THR A 60 -0.27 7.73 -5.72
N GLY A 61 -0.13 8.99 -6.10
CA GLY A 61 -1.26 9.83 -6.50
C GLY A 61 -1.50 9.74 -8.01
N ILE A 62 -2.76 9.65 -8.43
CA ILE A 62 -3.15 9.93 -9.83
C ILE A 62 -3.31 11.44 -9.95
N PRO A 63 -2.56 12.12 -10.85
CA PRO A 63 -2.76 13.55 -11.11
C PRO A 63 -4.22 13.85 -11.42
N LEU A 64 -4.75 14.99 -10.94
CA LEU A 64 -6.15 15.38 -11.16
C LEU A 64 -6.55 15.36 -12.65
N THR A 65 -5.61 15.63 -13.55
CA THR A 65 -5.79 15.58 -15.01
C THR A 65 -6.05 14.18 -15.57
N HIS A 66 -5.80 13.12 -14.78
CA HIS A 66 -5.98 11.72 -15.18
C HIS A 66 -7.07 11.00 -14.36
N ARG A 67 -7.77 11.69 -13.45
CA ARG A 67 -8.96 11.13 -12.80
C ARG A 67 -10.10 11.12 -13.83
N GLN A 68 -10.50 9.95 -14.30
CA GLN A 68 -11.74 9.82 -15.07
C GLN A 68 -12.92 9.73 -14.10
N VAL A 69 -13.99 10.48 -14.41
CA VAL A 69 -15.27 10.37 -13.72
C VAL A 69 -16.05 9.28 -14.44
N GLU A 70 -16.28 8.15 -13.78
CA GLU A 70 -17.29 7.18 -14.26
C GLU A 70 -18.66 7.87 -14.15
N GLN A 71 -19.34 8.03 -15.28
CA GLN A 71 -20.70 8.57 -15.38
C GLN A 71 -21.75 7.49 -15.14
#